data_AF-A0A1I3NFT3-F1
#
_entry.id   AF-A0A1I3NFT3-F1
#
_cell.length_a   1.000
_cell.length_b   1.000
_cell.length_c   1.000
_cell.angle_alpha   90.00
_cell.angle_beta   90.00
_cell.angle_gamma   90.00
#
_symmetry.space_group_name_H-M   'P 1'
#
loop_
_entity.id
_entity.type
_entity.pdbx_description
1 polymer ?
#
loop_
_entity_poly.entity_id
_entity_poly.type
_entity_poly.pdbx_seq_one_letter_code
_entity_poly.pdbx_strand_id
1 'polypeptide(L)'
;MQCKLNPEQSLKDISRKQTQAPIKPLNYFVDRYKSRDEGMVQAYLSGHYTLAQVGEYFGMSYATVSRAVKQAEKRKREYQI
;
A
#
# COMPACT_ATOMS: atom_id res chain seq x y z
N MET A 1 -27.13 18.79 4.49
CA MET A 1 -27.00 17.44 3.90
C MET A 1 -26.05 17.52 2.70
N GLN A 2 -24.74 17.33 2.88
CA GLN A 2 -23.81 17.23 1.75
C GLN A 2 -22.79 16.11 2.02
N CYS A 3 -22.97 15.02 1.29
CA CYS A 3 -21.96 14.01 1.04
C CYS A 3 -21.37 14.32 -0.35
N LYS A 4 -20.04 14.38 -0.47
CA LYS A 4 -19.23 14.04 -1.66
C LYS A 4 -17.76 14.33 -1.34
N LEU A 5 -17.06 13.31 -0.86
CA LEU A 5 -15.60 13.33 -0.78
C LEU A 5 -15.06 13.21 -2.21
N ASN A 6 -14.43 14.27 -2.73
CA ASN A 6 -13.67 14.23 -3.97
C ASN A 6 -12.36 13.43 -3.73
N PRO A 7 -12.07 12.36 -4.51
CA PRO A 7 -10.85 11.56 -4.34
C PRO A 7 -9.63 12.14 -5.07
N GLU A 8 -9.63 13.43 -5.39
CA GLU A 8 -8.53 14.07 -6.13
C GLU A 8 -7.63 14.87 -5.17
N GLN A 9 -7.07 14.17 -4.18
CA GLN A 9 -6.08 14.75 -3.28
C GLN A 9 -4.72 14.81 -3.97
N SER A 10 -4.44 15.95 -4.60
CA SER A 10 -3.11 16.34 -5.04
C SER A 10 -2.20 16.54 -3.81
N LEU A 11 -1.53 15.48 -3.36
CA LEU A 11 -0.47 15.53 -2.35
C LEU A 11 0.84 15.97 -3.01
N LYS A 12 0.91 17.23 -3.42
CA LYS A 12 2.11 17.86 -4.00
C LYS A 12 2.60 18.99 -3.10
N ASP A 13 3.02 18.67 -1.88
CA ASP A 13 3.95 19.54 -1.14
C ASP A 13 4.61 18.78 0.01
N ILE A 14 5.86 18.37 -0.18
CA ILE A 14 6.90 18.40 0.85
C ILE A 14 8.27 18.31 0.17
N SER A 15 8.94 19.45 0.02
CA SER A 15 10.38 19.49 -0.26
C SER A 15 11.16 19.20 1.01
N ARG A 16 11.49 17.94 1.27
CA ARG A 16 12.61 17.58 2.15
C ARG A 16 13.35 16.39 1.59
N LYS A 17 14.59 16.68 1.18
CA LYS A 17 15.65 15.72 0.81
C LYS A 17 15.94 14.84 2.05
N GLN A 18 15.08 13.86 2.32
CA GLN A 18 15.35 12.78 3.26
C GLN A 18 16.10 11.71 2.49
N THR A 19 17.32 11.40 2.91
CA THR A 19 18.10 10.27 2.41
C THR A 19 17.28 9.00 2.69
N GLN A 20 16.50 8.56 1.70
CA GLN A 20 15.69 7.35 1.84
C GLN A 20 16.65 6.16 1.93
N ALA A 21 16.42 5.27 2.88
CA ALA A 21 17.02 3.93 2.83
C ALA A 21 16.74 3.33 1.43
N PRO A 22 17.65 2.49 0.89
CA PRO A 22 17.46 1.93 -0.44
C PRO A 22 16.07 1.30 -0.54
N ILE A 23 15.27 1.86 -1.45
CA ILE A 23 13.88 1.47 -1.66
C ILE A 23 13.89 0.01 -2.09
N LYS A 24 13.25 -0.87 -1.31
CA LYS A 24 13.11 -2.28 -1.70
C LYS A 24 12.18 -2.35 -2.91
N PRO A 25 12.63 -2.87 -4.06
CA PRO A 25 11.81 -2.93 -5.27
C PRO A 25 10.55 -3.79 -5.05
N LEU A 26 9.48 -3.54 -5.81
CA LEU A 26 8.21 -4.28 -5.65
C LEU A 26 8.37 -5.79 -5.92
N ASN A 27 9.29 -6.19 -6.79
CA ASN A 27 9.62 -7.61 -7.04
C ASN A 27 10.07 -8.33 -5.77
N TYR A 28 10.76 -7.64 -4.85
CA TYR A 28 11.21 -8.21 -3.59
C TYR A 28 10.03 -8.72 -2.76
N PHE A 29 8.90 -8.01 -2.79
CA PHE A 29 7.70 -8.41 -2.08
C PHE A 29 6.96 -9.55 -2.80
N VAL A 30 7.06 -9.63 -4.13
CA VAL A 30 6.52 -10.77 -4.89
C VAL A 30 7.31 -12.04 -4.57
N ASP A 31 8.64 -11.95 -4.59
CA ASP A 31 9.50 -13.11 -4.36
C ASP A 31 9.48 -13.57 -2.90
N ARG A 32 9.33 -12.63 -1.97
CA ARG A 32 9.34 -12.93 -0.53
C ARG A 32 8.04 -13.53 -0.02
N TYR A 33 6.90 -13.16 -0.60
CA TYR A 33 5.58 -13.57 -0.12
C TYR A 33 4.91 -14.52 -1.11
N LYS A 34 4.49 -15.69 -0.63
CA LYS A 34 3.83 -16.70 -1.47
C LYS A 34 2.48 -16.22 -2.02
N SER A 35 1.77 -15.40 -1.23
CA SER A 35 0.50 -14.83 -1.65
C SER A 35 0.72 -13.44 -2.25
N ARG A 36 0.16 -13.23 -3.44
CA ARG A 36 0.13 -11.93 -4.11
C ARG A 36 -0.50 -10.85 -3.23
N ASP A 37 -1.56 -11.18 -2.50
CA ASP A 37 -2.24 -10.24 -1.61
C ASP A 37 -1.34 -9.86 -0.43
N GLU A 38 -0.57 -10.80 0.10
CA GLU A 38 0.40 -10.53 1.16
C GLU A 38 1.56 -9.67 0.65
N GLY A 39 2.13 -10.00 -0.52
CA GLY A 39 3.19 -9.19 -1.13
C GLY A 39 2.74 -7.75 -1.39
N MET A 40 1.52 -7.60 -1.90
CA MET A 40 0.89 -6.31 -2.15
C MET A 40 0.71 -5.49 -0.85
N VAL A 41 0.15 -6.10 0.20
CA VAL A 41 -0.03 -5.43 1.49
C VAL A 41 1.31 -5.06 2.10
N GLN A 42 2.29 -5.94 2.03
CA GLN A 42 3.61 -5.72 2.63
C GLN A 42 4.41 -4.65 1.89
N ALA A 43 4.24 -4.55 0.58
CA ALA A 43 4.76 -3.44 -0.22
C ALA A 43 4.18 -2.11 0.24
N TYR A 44 2.87 -2.02 0.50
CA TYR A 44 2.25 -0.81 1.04
C TYR A 44 2.73 -0.51 2.48
N LEU A 45 2.74 -1.53 3.36
CA LEU A 45 3.21 -1.40 4.75
C LEU A 45 4.68 -1.01 4.86
N SER A 46 5.48 -1.19 3.80
CA SER A 46 6.86 -0.69 3.75
C SER A 46 6.96 0.83 3.81
N GLY A 47 5.88 1.56 3.50
CA GLY A 47 5.82 3.03 3.56
C GLY A 47 6.52 3.73 2.40
N HIS A 48 7.09 2.99 1.45
CA HIS A 48 7.80 3.54 0.29
C HIS A 48 6.94 3.62 -0.98
N TYR A 49 5.77 2.97 -0.98
CA TYR A 49 4.89 2.89 -2.14
C TYR A 49 3.46 3.30 -1.78
N THR A 50 2.82 4.01 -2.70
CA THR A 50 1.39 4.35 -2.60
C THR A 50 0.51 3.17 -3.01
N LEU A 51 -0.75 3.17 -2.56
CA LEU A 51 -1.74 2.16 -2.97
C LEU A 51 -1.92 2.09 -4.49
N ALA A 52 -1.78 3.23 -5.19
CA ALA A 52 -1.87 3.28 -6.65
C ALA A 52 -0.66 2.63 -7.32
N GLN A 53 0.57 2.94 -6.88
CA GLN A 53 1.80 2.35 -7.43
C GLN A 53 1.87 0.83 -7.20
N VAL A 54 1.47 0.40 -6.00
CA VAL A 54 1.34 -1.02 -5.69
C VAL A 54 0.28 -1.64 -6.60
N GLY A 55 -0.90 -1.03 -6.70
CA GLY A 55 -1.96 -1.52 -7.58
C GLY A 55 -1.52 -1.69 -9.03
N GLU A 56 -0.89 -0.68 -9.61
CA GLU A 56 -0.38 -0.70 -10.99
C GLU A 56 0.59 -1.85 -11.22
N TYR A 57 1.53 -2.06 -10.31
CA TYR A 57 2.50 -3.17 -10.41
C TYR A 57 1.85 -4.55 -10.31
N PHE A 58 0.84 -4.71 -9.44
CA PHE A 58 0.13 -5.97 -9.24
C PHE A 58 -1.07 -6.15 -10.18
N GLY A 59 -1.33 -5.20 -11.09
CA GLY A 59 -2.49 -5.21 -11.99
C GLY A 59 -3.83 -5.06 -11.27
N MET A 60 -3.85 -4.38 -10.12
CA MET A 60 -5.01 -4.19 -9.26
C MET A 60 -5.43 -2.72 -9.13
N SER A 61 -6.73 -2.50 -8.95
CA SER A 61 -7.25 -1.17 -8.65
C SER A 61 -6.87 -0.73 -7.23
N TYR A 62 -6.74 0.58 -7.01
CA TYR A 62 -6.58 1.20 -5.70
C TYR A 62 -7.55 0.63 -4.63
N ALA A 63 -8.81 0.42 -5.01
CA ALA A 63 -9.84 -0.07 -4.09
C ALA A 63 -9.56 -1.50 -3.63
N THR A 64 -9.02 -2.34 -4.51
CA THR A 64 -8.63 -3.72 -4.18
C THR A 64 -7.47 -3.73 -3.20
N VAL A 65 -6.44 -2.91 -3.46
CA VAL A 65 -5.28 -2.78 -2.57
C VAL A 65 -5.73 -2.30 -1.19
N SER A 66 -6.56 -1.26 -1.14
CA SER A 66 -7.09 -0.71 0.13
C SER A 66 -7.88 -1.74 0.92
N ARG A 67 -8.74 -2.52 0.26
CA ARG A 67 -9.50 -3.62 0.91
C ARG A 67 -8.56 -4.69 1.46
N ALA A 68 -7.56 -5.12 0.69
CA ALA A 68 -6.60 -6.13 1.12
C ALA A 68 -5.80 -5.68 2.35
N VAL A 69 -5.33 -4.43 2.38
CA VAL A 69 -4.63 -3.85 3.53
C VAL A 69 -5.50 -3.87 4.78
N LYS A 70 -6.75 -3.37 4.69
CA LYS A 70 -7.70 -3.39 5.82
C LYS A 70 -7.96 -4.81 6.35
N GLN A 71 -8.10 -5.79 5.45
CA GLN A 71 -8.28 -7.19 5.87
C GLN A 71 -7.04 -7.73 6.56
N ALA A 72 -5.85 -7.41 6.07
CA ALA A 72 -4.60 -7.85 6.70
C ALA A 72 -4.39 -7.22 8.08
N GLU A 73 -4.74 -5.95 8.26
CA GLU A 73 -4.73 -5.27 9.58
C GLU A 73 -5.70 -5.94 10.57
N LYS A 74 -6.91 -6.28 10.10
CA LYS A 74 -7.90 -7.01 10.91
C LYS A 74 -7.37 -8.37 11.34
N ARG A 75 -6.80 -9.15 10.40
CA ARG A 75 -6.18 -10.44 10.70
C ARG A 75 -5.04 -10.29 11.71
N LYS A 76 -4.13 -9.32 11.54
CA LYS A 76 -3.04 -9.09 12.52
C LYS A 76 -3.56 -8.82 13.94
N ARG A 77 -4.69 -8.13 14.06
CA ARG A 77 -5.33 -7.84 15.36
C ARG A 77 -5.94 -9.09 16.01
N GLU A 78 -6.44 -10.03 15.21
CA GLU A 78 -7.04 -11.28 15.67
C GLU A 78 -5.99 -12.31 16.15
N TYR A 79 -4.79 -12.31 15.56
CA TYR A 79 -3.68 -13.22 15.93
C TYR A 79 -2.83 -12.74 17.12
N GLN A 80 -3.24 -11.67 17.81
CA GLN A 80 -2.48 -11.06 18.91
C GLN A 80 -3.13 -11.32 20.28
N ILE A 81 -3.96 -12.36 20.38
CA ILE A 81 -4.60 -12.87 21.60
C ILE A 81 -3.99 -14.22 21.96
#